data_AF-A0A9J7KRM3-F1
#
_entry.id   AF-A0A9J7KRM3-F1
#
_cell.length_a   1.000
_cell.length_b   1.000
_cell.length_c   1.000
_cell.angle_alpha   90.00
_cell.angle_beta   90.00
_cell.angle_gamma   90.00
#
_symmetry.space_group_name_H-M   'P 1'
#
loop_
_entity.id
_entity.type
_entity.pdbx_description
1 polymer ?
#
loop_
_entity_poly.entity_id
_entity_poly.type
_entity_poly.pdbx_seq_one_letter_code
_entity_poly.pdbx_strand_id
1 'polypeptide(L)'
;MRRPNFAEQLGFMSLVKWEVLVVTSLLRFLQCVTRIQYRVIIVIDDLDCCAADRVVGVLEALNILLSDEDANFVTVLAVDQKTVVNCLKTELPQTVPTESSGYEYLKRIVRFSVCLPEANVSGRQQLWQRAVRRKDSVPLQQKVARRDPRSDLEVATFLEKVVQVLHHDQDNDEDNDIMPYVMGNARHITSLYHVLRMTVRVIKNRGMLGRVGPKQVASWVVLVGQWPWRMGWVVQFVEDGEQKSKIRNRARLSTITEGTPQAAETGGQAREGLSRKTKLHEVYGWVREEMARENNREGWRSFNSLDGDPELFELLLIESGFTVQDMLNLLPCTINFNYCIKQTIAAARGLSLE
;
A
#
# COMPACT_ATOMS: atom_id res chain seq x y z
N MET A 1 -18.39 4.10 -22.04
CA MET A 1 -18.12 5.49 -22.46
C MET A 1 -17.47 5.44 -23.83
N ARG A 2 -18.03 6.14 -24.82
CA ARG A 2 -17.47 6.19 -26.18
C ARG A 2 -16.14 6.94 -26.13
N ARG A 3 -15.07 6.36 -26.68
CA ARG A 3 -13.81 7.08 -26.95
C ARG A 3 -14.15 8.33 -27.78
N PRO A 4 -13.60 9.52 -27.48
CA PRO A 4 -13.71 10.65 -28.40
C PRO A 4 -13.12 10.24 -29.74
N ASN A 5 -13.72 10.72 -30.82
CA ASN A 5 -13.27 10.39 -32.17
C ASN A 5 -11.84 10.91 -32.36
N PHE A 6 -11.00 10.19 -33.11
CA PHE A 6 -9.61 10.60 -33.43
C PHE A 6 -9.54 12.05 -33.93
N ALA A 7 -10.59 12.51 -34.63
CA ALA A 7 -10.77 13.89 -35.09
C ALA A 7 -11.00 14.93 -33.97
N GLU A 8 -11.70 14.57 -32.88
CA GLU A 8 -11.88 15.44 -31.71
C GLU A 8 -10.57 15.58 -30.91
N GLN A 9 -9.79 14.51 -30.83
CA GLN A 9 -8.46 14.50 -30.20
C GLN A 9 -7.44 15.33 -31.01
N LEU A 10 -7.46 15.21 -32.35
CA LEU A 10 -6.73 16.09 -33.26
C LEU A 10 -7.17 17.57 -33.13
N GLY A 11 -8.47 17.81 -32.97
CA GLY A 11 -9.02 19.14 -32.71
C GLY A 11 -8.48 19.72 -31.40
N PHE A 12 -8.52 18.97 -30.31
CA PHE A 12 -7.97 19.38 -29.03
C PHE A 12 -6.45 19.64 -29.10
N MET A 13 -5.67 18.75 -29.70
CA MET A 13 -4.22 18.94 -29.87
C MET A 13 -3.89 20.17 -30.73
N SER A 14 -4.71 20.47 -31.74
CA SER A 14 -4.56 21.68 -32.57
C SER A 14 -4.84 22.96 -31.77
N LEU A 15 -5.84 22.93 -30.89
CA LEU A 15 -6.17 24.04 -29.99
C LEU A 15 -5.05 24.26 -28.97
N VAL A 16 -4.56 23.19 -28.33
CA VAL A 16 -3.43 23.28 -27.39
C VAL A 16 -2.21 23.90 -28.08
N LYS A 17 -1.87 23.44 -29.29
CA LYS A 17 -0.77 24.02 -30.06
C LYS A 17 -0.99 25.51 -30.35
N TRP A 18 -2.21 25.90 -30.69
CA TRP A 18 -2.53 27.30 -30.98
C TRP A 18 -2.43 28.19 -29.73
N GLU A 19 -2.98 27.74 -28.60
CA GLU A 19 -2.86 28.43 -27.30
C GLU A 19 -1.39 28.60 -26.89
N VAL A 20 -0.57 27.56 -27.07
CA VAL A 20 0.87 27.61 -26.79
C VAL A 20 1.58 28.66 -27.65
N LEU A 21 1.26 28.75 -28.95
CA LEU A 21 1.81 29.77 -29.83
C LEU A 21 1.41 31.20 -29.41
N VAL A 22 0.16 31.39 -28.98
CA VAL A 22 -0.33 32.68 -28.49
C VAL A 22 0.42 33.09 -27.22
N VAL A 23 0.55 32.17 -26.26
CA VAL A 23 1.30 32.41 -25.01
C VAL A 23 2.77 32.72 -25.31
N THR A 24 3.43 31.95 -26.16
CA THR A 24 4.83 32.19 -26.55
C THR A 24 4.99 33.57 -27.21
N SER A 25 4.06 33.95 -28.09
CA SER A 25 4.09 35.25 -28.77
C SER A 25 3.90 36.41 -27.78
N LEU A 26 2.99 36.26 -26.82
CA LEU A 26 2.78 37.23 -25.75
C LEU A 26 4.01 37.36 -24.85
N LEU A 27 4.63 36.25 -24.45
CA LEU A 27 5.83 36.26 -23.63
C LEU A 27 7.00 36.93 -24.34
N ARG A 28 7.17 36.69 -25.65
CA ARG A 28 8.17 37.39 -26.47
C ARG A 28 7.91 38.90 -26.54
N PHE A 29 6.65 39.30 -26.73
CA PHE A 29 6.27 40.72 -26.71
C PHE A 29 6.59 41.37 -25.35
N LEU A 30 6.20 40.74 -24.25
CA LEU A 30 6.49 41.22 -22.90
C LEU A 30 7.99 41.30 -22.63
N GLN A 31 8.77 40.33 -23.12
CA GLN A 31 10.23 40.35 -23.02
C GLN A 31 10.84 41.53 -23.80
N CYS A 32 10.31 41.88 -24.97
CA CYS A 32 10.75 43.05 -25.73
C CYS A 32 10.46 44.37 -25.00
N VAL A 33 9.25 44.51 -24.42
CA VAL A 33 8.81 45.74 -23.75
C VAL A 33 9.49 45.93 -22.40
N THR A 34 9.54 44.88 -21.59
CA THR A 34 10.04 44.96 -20.20
C THR A 34 11.53 44.66 -20.08
N ARG A 35 12.18 44.15 -21.14
CA ARG A 35 13.58 43.69 -21.15
C ARG A 35 13.88 42.59 -20.13
N ILE A 36 12.87 41.90 -19.62
CA ILE A 36 12.98 40.76 -18.70
C ILE A 36 12.70 39.46 -19.46
N GLN A 37 13.51 38.42 -19.27
CA GLN A 37 13.21 37.08 -19.77
C GLN A 37 12.16 36.40 -18.89
N TYR A 38 10.99 36.11 -19.45
CA TYR A 38 9.97 35.32 -18.79
C TYR A 38 10.14 33.84 -19.13
N ARG A 39 10.12 32.99 -18.10
CA ARG A 39 10.07 31.53 -18.23
C ARG A 39 8.83 31.02 -17.51
N VAL A 40 8.07 30.15 -18.16
CA VAL A 40 6.87 29.53 -17.59
C VAL A 40 7.25 28.16 -17.05
N ILE A 41 7.05 27.95 -15.75
CA ILE A 41 7.30 26.66 -15.11
C ILE A 41 5.95 25.93 -14.98
N ILE A 42 5.85 24.74 -15.57
CA ILE A 42 4.68 23.86 -15.50
C ILE A 42 5.06 22.68 -14.60
N VAL A 43 4.43 22.57 -13.44
CA VAL A 43 4.62 21.43 -12.53
C VAL A 43 3.43 20.49 -12.72
N ILE A 44 3.71 19.26 -13.15
CA ILE A 44 2.73 18.18 -13.25
C ILE A 44 3.09 17.17 -12.17
N ASP A 45 2.22 17.08 -11.18
CA ASP A 45 2.29 16.10 -10.09
C ASP A 45 1.15 15.10 -10.23
N ASP A 46 1.27 13.98 -9.54
CA ASP A 46 0.18 13.01 -9.35
C ASP A 46 -0.42 12.42 -10.65
N LEU A 47 0.37 12.38 -11.74
CA LEU A 47 -0.09 11.78 -13.00
C LEU A 47 -0.41 10.29 -12.81
N ASP A 48 0.26 9.63 -11.87
CA ASP A 48 0.04 8.24 -11.47
C ASP A 48 -1.38 7.96 -10.90
N CYS A 49 -2.09 9.01 -10.47
CA CYS A 49 -3.46 8.91 -9.97
C CYS A 49 -4.53 9.09 -11.06
N CYS A 50 -4.12 9.42 -12.29
CA CYS A 50 -5.04 9.63 -13.39
C CYS A 50 -5.44 8.31 -14.06
N ALA A 51 -6.59 8.33 -14.73
CA ALA A 51 -6.96 7.24 -15.64
C ALA A 51 -5.98 7.15 -16.81
N ALA A 52 -5.78 5.94 -17.36
CA ALA A 52 -4.73 5.66 -18.33
C ALA A 52 -4.82 6.53 -19.59
N ASP A 53 -6.04 6.77 -20.10
CA ASP A 53 -6.32 7.67 -21.21
C ASP A 53 -5.84 9.11 -20.96
N ARG A 54 -6.07 9.62 -19.75
CA ARG A 54 -5.61 10.95 -19.32
C ARG A 54 -4.10 11.02 -19.16
N VAL A 55 -3.47 9.96 -18.67
CA VAL A 55 -2.00 9.89 -18.59
C VAL A 55 -1.37 10.05 -19.97
N VAL A 56 -1.87 9.30 -20.96
CA VAL A 56 -1.38 9.39 -22.34
C VAL A 56 -1.63 10.78 -22.92
N GLY A 57 -2.83 11.34 -22.74
CA GLY A 57 -3.17 12.67 -23.24
C GLY A 57 -2.27 13.78 -22.68
N VAL A 58 -1.89 13.70 -21.39
CA VAL A 58 -0.95 14.66 -20.77
C VAL A 58 0.45 14.50 -21.37
N LEU A 59 0.93 13.27 -21.57
CA LEU A 59 2.23 13.03 -22.20
C LEU A 59 2.27 13.52 -23.66
N GLU A 60 1.19 13.32 -24.42
CA GLU A 60 1.06 13.85 -25.77
C GLU A 60 1.06 15.39 -25.78
N ALA A 61 0.31 16.01 -24.87
CA ALA A 61 0.30 17.47 -24.72
C ALA A 61 1.68 18.03 -24.35
N LEU A 62 2.42 17.32 -23.48
CA LEU A 62 3.81 17.66 -23.17
C LEU A 62 4.72 17.57 -24.38
N ASN A 63 4.55 16.55 -25.21
CA ASN A 63 5.33 16.43 -26.44
C ASN A 63 5.06 17.62 -27.38
N ILE A 64 3.82 18.08 -27.50
CA ILE A 64 3.46 19.28 -28.28
C ILE A 64 4.10 20.54 -27.66
N LEU A 65 3.97 20.72 -26.35
CA LEU A 65 4.52 21.86 -25.61
C LEU A 65 6.03 21.98 -25.77
N LEU A 66 6.74 20.85 -25.76
CA LEU A 66 8.19 20.78 -25.82
C LEU A 66 8.74 20.67 -27.25
N SER A 67 7.87 20.60 -28.27
CA SER A 67 8.26 20.51 -29.68
C SER A 67 8.85 21.82 -30.22
N ASP A 68 8.51 22.96 -29.63
CA ASP A 68 9.07 24.27 -30.00
C ASP A 68 10.30 24.56 -29.13
N GLU A 69 11.48 24.55 -29.74
CA GLU A 69 12.75 24.81 -29.04
C GLU A 69 12.89 26.26 -28.56
N ASP A 70 12.18 27.20 -29.21
CA ASP A 70 12.21 28.63 -28.87
C ASP A 70 11.16 29.01 -27.80
N ALA A 71 10.45 28.02 -27.26
CA ALA A 71 9.42 28.25 -26.26
C ALA A 71 10.03 28.22 -24.84
N ASN A 72 9.78 29.28 -24.07
CA ASN A 72 10.35 29.44 -22.71
C ASN A 72 9.57 28.64 -21.65
N PHE A 73 9.24 27.38 -21.93
CA PHE A 73 8.55 26.49 -20.99
C PHE A 73 9.52 25.52 -20.32
N VAL A 74 9.42 25.40 -19.01
CA VAL A 74 10.11 24.40 -18.20
C VAL A 74 9.07 23.52 -17.54
N THR A 75 8.96 22.27 -17.99
CA THR A 75 8.04 21.30 -17.37
C THR A 75 8.78 20.44 -16.36
N VAL A 76 8.27 20.38 -15.14
CA VAL A 76 8.69 19.43 -14.09
C VAL A 76 7.61 18.36 -13.98
N LEU A 77 7.98 17.11 -14.24
CA LEU A 77 7.08 15.96 -14.20
C LEU A 77 7.44 15.07 -13.00
N ALA A 78 6.54 14.95 -12.02
CA ALA A 78 6.68 14.09 -10.86
C ALA A 78 5.72 12.90 -10.98
N VAL A 79 6.27 11.70 -11.24
CA VAL A 79 5.48 10.50 -11.55
C VAL A 79 6.14 9.22 -11.07
N ASP A 80 5.33 8.21 -10.75
CA ASP A 80 5.79 6.82 -10.70
C ASP A 80 5.89 6.27 -12.14
N GLN A 81 7.13 6.03 -12.59
CA GLN A 81 7.40 5.54 -13.93
C GLN A 81 6.76 4.18 -14.21
N LYS A 82 6.70 3.28 -13.22
CA LYS A 82 6.14 1.94 -13.42
C LYS A 82 4.64 2.03 -13.71
N THR A 83 3.94 2.89 -12.97
CA THR A 83 2.50 3.14 -13.17
C THR A 83 2.24 3.75 -14.54
N VAL A 84 3.00 4.78 -14.94
CA VAL A 84 2.87 5.44 -16.25
C VAL A 84 3.15 4.46 -17.41
N VAL A 85 4.19 3.62 -17.30
CA VAL A 85 4.51 2.60 -18.31
C VAL A 85 3.38 1.58 -18.44
N ASN A 86 2.76 1.17 -17.34
CA ASN A 86 1.60 0.28 -17.39
C ASN A 86 0.40 0.94 -18.10
N CYS A 87 0.13 2.21 -17.82
CA CYS A 87 -0.91 2.97 -18.53
C CYS A 87 -0.63 3.04 -20.04
N LEU A 88 0.62 3.30 -20.43
CA LEU A 88 1.04 3.34 -21.84
C LEU A 88 0.85 2.00 -22.55
N LYS A 89 1.19 0.89 -21.88
CA LYS A 89 0.99 -0.47 -22.44
C LYS A 89 -0.49 -0.78 -22.67
N THR A 90 -1.37 -0.30 -21.77
CA THR A 90 -2.82 -0.52 -21.89
C THR A 90 -3.43 0.31 -23.03
N GLU A 91 -3.06 1.58 -23.16
CA GLU A 91 -3.70 2.50 -24.13
C GLU A 91 -3.03 2.48 -25.52
N LEU A 92 -1.72 2.24 -25.60
CA LEU A 92 -0.94 2.24 -26.84
C LEU A 92 -0.24 0.88 -27.10
N PRO A 93 -0.97 -0.25 -27.15
CA PRO A 93 -0.36 -1.58 -27.28
C PRO A 93 0.42 -1.78 -28.58
N GLN A 94 0.10 -1.03 -29.64
CA GLN A 94 0.82 -1.10 -30.92
C GLN A 94 2.17 -0.38 -30.89
N THR A 95 2.28 0.70 -30.11
CA THR A 95 3.49 1.53 -30.01
C THR A 95 4.36 1.07 -28.84
N VAL A 96 3.73 0.56 -27.77
CA VAL A 96 4.37 0.16 -26.52
C VAL A 96 3.98 -1.29 -26.18
N PRO A 97 4.51 -2.29 -26.89
CA PRO A 97 4.16 -3.69 -26.65
C PRO A 97 4.82 -4.28 -25.39
N THR A 98 5.94 -3.73 -24.94
CA THR A 98 6.75 -4.23 -23.82
C THR A 98 7.01 -3.14 -22.78
N GLU A 99 7.44 -3.53 -21.57
CA GLU A 99 7.80 -2.54 -20.54
C GLU A 99 8.99 -1.69 -20.96
N SER A 100 9.98 -2.32 -21.60
CA SER A 100 11.16 -1.64 -22.13
C SER A 100 10.80 -0.55 -23.14
N SER A 101 9.84 -0.81 -24.05
CA SER A 101 9.42 0.23 -25.00
C SER A 101 8.65 1.37 -24.34
N GLY A 102 8.01 1.13 -23.19
CA GLY A 102 7.33 2.18 -22.42
C GLY A 102 8.32 3.13 -21.78
N TYR A 103 9.41 2.61 -21.20
CA TYR A 103 10.49 3.45 -20.68
C TYR A 103 11.18 4.24 -21.79
N GLU A 104 11.41 3.64 -22.96
CA GLU A 104 11.99 4.34 -24.12
C GLU A 104 11.06 5.43 -24.65
N TYR A 105 9.74 5.21 -24.65
CA TYR A 105 8.77 6.26 -24.98
C TYR A 105 8.88 7.45 -24.02
N LEU A 106 8.95 7.20 -22.72
CA LEU A 106 9.08 8.27 -21.72
C LEU A 106 10.41 9.03 -21.84
N LYS A 107 11.52 8.34 -22.14
CA LYS A 107 12.83 8.96 -22.38
C LYS A 107 12.83 9.92 -23.59
N ARG A 108 11.96 9.72 -24.58
CA ARG A 108 11.84 10.64 -25.73
C ARG A 108 11.20 11.98 -25.33
N ILE A 109 10.31 11.97 -24.35
CA ILE A 109 9.60 13.17 -23.88
C ILE A 109 10.42 13.88 -22.81
N VAL A 110 10.99 13.13 -21.88
CA VAL A 110 11.71 13.66 -20.72
C VAL A 110 13.20 13.81 -21.05
N ARG A 111 13.63 15.07 -21.26
CA ARG A 111 15.04 15.40 -21.56
C ARG A 111 16.01 15.05 -20.43
N PHE A 112 15.54 15.09 -19.18
CA PHE A 112 16.34 14.80 -17.99
C PHE A 112 15.44 14.17 -16.92
N SER A 113 15.79 12.95 -16.49
CA SER A 113 15.10 12.24 -15.42
C SER A 113 15.96 12.18 -14.17
N VAL A 114 15.33 12.44 -13.02
CA VAL A 114 15.94 12.27 -11.69
C VAL A 114 15.10 11.27 -10.92
N CYS A 115 15.72 10.22 -10.41
CA CYS A 115 15.10 9.33 -9.44
C CYS A 115 15.34 9.92 -8.04
N LEU A 116 14.27 10.23 -7.32
CA LEU A 116 14.37 10.65 -5.94
C LEU A 116 14.71 9.43 -5.06
N PRO A 117 15.76 9.49 -4.22
CA PRO A 117 16.02 8.43 -3.27
C PRO A 117 14.89 8.34 -2.26
N GLU A 118 14.69 7.15 -1.71
CA GLU A 118 13.76 6.97 -0.59
C GLU A 118 14.19 7.81 0.61
N ALA A 119 13.20 8.28 1.38
CA ALA A 119 13.47 9.04 2.57
C ALA A 119 14.20 8.17 3.62
N ASN A 120 15.32 8.66 4.13
CA ASN A 120 15.99 8.05 5.28
C ASN A 120 15.07 8.04 6.52
N VAL A 121 15.45 7.30 7.56
CA VAL A 121 14.64 7.16 8.79
C VAL A 121 14.24 8.53 9.35
N SER A 122 15.20 9.46 9.51
CA SER A 122 14.95 10.81 10.00
C SER A 122 13.99 11.61 9.11
N GLY A 123 14.10 11.50 7.78
CA GLY A 123 13.20 12.14 6.83
C GLY A 123 11.78 11.58 6.91
N ARG A 124 11.65 10.26 7.04
CA ARG A 124 10.35 9.62 7.27
C ARG A 124 9.74 10.05 8.61
N GLN A 125 10.54 10.17 9.67
CA GLN A 125 10.09 10.67 10.97
C GLN A 125 9.54 12.10 10.84
N GLN A 126 10.24 12.98 10.13
CA GLN A 126 9.77 14.35 9.87
C GLN A 126 8.46 14.38 9.06
N LEU A 127 8.33 13.52 8.04
CA LEU A 127 7.09 13.39 7.26
C LEU A 127 5.93 12.92 8.13
N TRP A 128 6.18 11.95 9.01
CA TRP A 128 5.20 11.48 9.97
C TRP A 128 4.79 12.60 10.93
N GLN A 129 5.74 13.35 11.51
CA GLN A 129 5.42 14.49 12.38
C GLN A 129 4.55 15.51 11.68
N ARG A 130 4.81 15.77 10.39
CA ARG A 130 3.98 16.65 9.57
C ARG A 130 2.58 16.08 9.33
N ALA A 131 2.45 14.78 9.12
CA ALA A 131 1.16 14.11 8.93
C ALA A 131 0.29 14.19 10.20
N VAL A 132 0.90 14.02 11.37
CA VAL A 132 0.25 14.20 12.69
C VAL A 132 -0.15 15.66 12.89
N ARG A 133 0.80 16.61 12.79
CA ARG A 133 0.58 18.04 13.04
C ARG A 133 -0.44 18.69 12.11
N ARG A 134 -0.42 18.36 10.80
CA ARG A 134 -1.34 18.95 9.80
C ARG A 134 -2.81 18.69 10.10
N LYS A 135 -3.13 17.68 10.92
CA LYS A 135 -4.51 17.21 11.11
C LYS A 135 -5.07 17.40 12.51
N ASP A 136 -4.24 17.75 13.50
CA ASP A 136 -4.72 18.34 14.75
C ASP A 136 -5.20 19.79 14.57
N SER A 137 -4.73 20.47 13.50
CA SER A 137 -5.12 21.84 13.13
C SER A 137 -6.37 21.96 12.25
N VAL A 138 -6.96 20.85 11.78
CA VAL A 138 -8.28 20.87 11.14
C VAL A 138 -9.28 20.40 12.19
N PRO A 139 -10.04 21.30 12.84
CA PRO A 139 -11.18 20.85 13.61
C PRO A 139 -12.04 20.03 12.64
N LEU A 140 -12.42 18.81 13.02
CA LEU A 140 -13.62 18.18 12.46
C LEU A 140 -14.85 19.00 12.93
N GLN A 141 -14.90 20.28 12.58
CA GLN A 141 -16.09 21.11 12.64
C GLN A 141 -16.87 20.86 11.35
N GLN A 142 -17.49 19.68 11.26
CA GLN A 142 -18.86 19.61 10.79
C GLN A 142 -19.49 18.25 11.13
N LYS A 143 -20.46 18.34 12.05
CA LYS A 143 -21.57 17.40 12.28
C LYS A 143 -21.22 15.96 12.66
N VAL A 144 -20.80 15.76 13.91
CA VAL A 144 -21.24 14.59 14.69
C VAL A 144 -21.72 15.07 16.06
N ALA A 145 -22.95 15.61 16.09
CA ALA A 145 -23.69 15.70 17.34
C ALA A 145 -23.87 14.25 17.85
N ARG A 146 -23.52 13.99 19.12
CA ARG A 146 -23.54 12.69 19.84
C ARG A 146 -22.21 11.90 19.89
N ARG A 147 -21.10 12.49 20.32
CA ARG A 147 -19.94 11.70 20.82
C ARG A 147 -19.56 12.12 22.24
N ASP A 148 -19.30 11.12 23.08
CA ASP A 148 -18.87 11.29 24.47
C ASP A 148 -17.44 11.88 24.48
N PRO A 149 -17.22 13.08 25.06
CA PRO A 149 -15.91 13.73 25.07
C PRO A 149 -14.83 12.90 25.78
N ARG A 150 -15.19 12.10 26.79
CA ARG A 150 -14.25 11.21 27.48
C ARG A 150 -13.78 10.11 26.56
N SER A 151 -14.66 9.68 25.65
CA SER A 151 -14.34 8.61 24.74
C SER A 151 -13.28 9.00 23.70
N ASP A 152 -13.25 10.27 23.31
CA ASP A 152 -12.26 10.78 22.36
C ASP A 152 -10.91 11.07 23.03
N LEU A 153 -10.91 11.43 24.33
CA LEU A 153 -9.68 11.64 25.10
C LEU A 153 -8.84 10.36 25.21
N GLU A 154 -9.44 9.23 25.60
CA GLU A 154 -8.71 7.95 25.71
C GLU A 154 -8.14 7.47 24.37
N VAL A 155 -8.86 7.70 23.26
CA VAL A 155 -8.35 7.39 21.92
C VAL A 155 -7.16 8.27 21.58
N ALA A 156 -7.27 9.57 21.87
CA ALA A 156 -6.19 10.53 21.62
C ALA A 156 -4.94 10.18 22.43
N THR A 157 -5.07 9.88 23.72
CA THR A 157 -3.94 9.49 24.57
C THR A 157 -3.29 8.19 24.12
N PHE A 158 -4.08 7.19 23.70
CA PHE A 158 -3.52 5.95 23.17
C PHE A 158 -2.83 6.16 21.81
N LEU A 159 -3.44 6.97 20.92
CA LEU A 159 -2.86 7.30 19.63
C LEU A 159 -1.56 8.07 19.78
N GLU A 160 -1.46 8.97 20.76
CA GLU A 160 -0.22 9.69 21.08
C GLU A 160 0.88 8.72 21.49
N LYS A 161 0.59 7.71 22.31
CA LYS A 161 1.55 6.64 22.63
C LYS A 161 1.96 5.83 21.40
N VAL A 162 1.02 5.50 20.51
CA VAL A 162 1.33 4.81 19.24
C VAL A 162 2.23 5.66 18.36
N VAL A 163 1.95 6.96 18.28
CA VAL A 163 2.75 7.94 17.54
C VAL A 163 4.14 8.08 18.15
N GLN A 164 4.28 8.08 19.48
CA GLN A 164 5.57 8.11 20.18
C GLN A 164 6.42 6.87 19.87
N VAL A 165 5.82 5.68 19.82
CA VAL A 165 6.55 4.45 19.43
C VAL A 165 7.14 4.54 18.03
N LEU A 166 6.47 5.25 17.11
CA LEU A 166 6.95 5.48 15.74
C LEU A 166 7.96 6.65 15.64
N HIS A 167 8.24 7.33 16.75
CA HIS A 167 8.99 8.59 16.78
C HIS A 167 10.24 8.56 17.63
N HIS A 168 10.59 7.45 18.29
CA HIS A 168 11.49 7.53 19.43
C HIS A 168 12.88 8.07 19.06
N ASP A 169 13.15 9.28 19.51
CA ASP A 169 14.46 9.92 19.50
C ASP A 169 15.24 9.44 20.75
N GLN A 170 16.36 8.75 20.51
CA GLN A 170 17.62 8.82 21.29
C GLN A 170 17.89 8.01 22.59
N ASP A 171 17.03 7.15 23.15
CA ASP A 171 17.42 6.36 24.35
C ASP A 171 17.31 4.82 24.19
N ASN A 172 18.45 4.18 23.94
CA ASN A 172 18.96 2.88 24.45
C ASN A 172 18.26 1.53 24.23
N ASP A 173 17.18 1.39 23.44
CA ASP A 173 16.72 0.06 22.99
C ASP A 173 16.59 0.02 21.45
N GLU A 174 17.64 -0.43 20.76
CA GLU A 174 17.65 -0.62 19.29
C GLU A 174 16.52 -1.57 18.80
N ASP A 175 16.01 -2.45 19.67
CA ASP A 175 15.00 -3.48 19.37
C ASP A 175 13.53 -2.98 19.29
N ASN A 176 13.29 -1.67 19.48
CA ASN A 176 11.94 -1.12 19.58
C ASN A 176 11.53 -0.10 18.51
N ASP A 177 12.43 0.28 17.59
CA ASP A 177 12.11 1.26 16.55
C ASP A 177 11.35 0.62 15.38
N ILE A 178 10.09 1.04 15.17
CA ILE A 178 9.28 0.57 14.04
C ILE A 178 9.58 1.41 12.79
N MET A 179 10.13 2.60 12.93
CA MET A 179 10.31 3.53 11.82
C MET A 179 11.22 3.03 10.69
N PRO A 180 12.29 2.25 10.94
CA PRO A 180 13.09 1.62 9.90
C PRO A 180 12.25 0.77 8.94
N TYR A 181 11.20 0.13 9.45
CA TYR A 181 10.28 -0.72 8.69
C TYR A 181 9.19 0.05 7.94
N VAL A 182 9.01 1.35 8.16
CA VAL A 182 7.94 2.13 7.51
C VAL A 182 8.36 2.54 6.10
N MET A 183 8.11 1.73 5.07
CA MET A 183 8.49 2.06 3.69
C MET A 183 7.50 2.95 2.95
N GLY A 184 8.00 3.60 1.91
CA GLY A 184 7.19 4.33 0.94
C GLY A 184 7.16 5.85 1.10
N ASN A 185 6.38 6.47 0.21
CA ASN A 185 6.35 7.93 0.03
C ASN A 185 5.51 8.65 1.10
N ALA A 186 5.55 9.98 1.12
CA ALA A 186 4.77 10.81 2.04
C ALA A 186 3.25 10.48 2.03
N ARG A 187 2.71 10.08 0.87
CA ARG A 187 1.34 9.58 0.71
C ARG A 187 1.09 8.32 1.53
N HIS A 188 2.00 7.34 1.48
CA HIS A 188 1.92 6.10 2.23
C HIS A 188 1.96 6.39 3.73
N ILE A 189 2.93 7.17 4.19
CA ILE A 189 3.08 7.58 5.61
C ILE A 189 1.79 8.26 6.13
N THR A 190 1.24 9.16 5.32
CA THR A 190 -0.02 9.85 5.66
C THR A 190 -1.21 8.87 5.71
N SER A 191 -1.28 7.93 4.77
CA SER A 191 -2.31 6.87 4.76
C SER A 191 -2.19 5.97 5.98
N LEU A 192 -0.98 5.54 6.32
CA LEU A 192 -0.68 4.68 7.47
C LEU A 192 -1.16 5.32 8.78
N TYR A 193 -0.95 6.62 8.97
CA TYR A 193 -1.49 7.36 10.11
C TYR A 193 -3.02 7.30 10.19
N HIS A 194 -3.73 7.45 9.06
CA HIS A 194 -5.19 7.32 9.04
C HIS A 194 -5.66 5.92 9.39
N VAL A 195 -4.97 4.90 8.84
CA VAL A 195 -5.26 3.51 9.15
C VAL A 195 -5.09 3.26 10.64
N LEU A 196 -3.97 3.69 11.22
CA LEU A 196 -3.71 3.59 12.66
C LEU A 196 -4.79 4.27 13.49
N ARG A 197 -5.14 5.52 13.16
CA ARG A 197 -6.20 6.27 13.85
C ARG A 197 -7.54 5.52 13.83
N MET A 198 -7.91 4.97 12.68
CA MET A 198 -9.15 4.23 12.53
C MET A 198 -9.10 2.88 13.26
N THR A 199 -7.99 2.14 13.16
CA THR A 199 -7.76 0.87 13.87
C THR A 199 -7.85 1.05 15.39
N VAL A 200 -7.19 2.07 15.96
CA VAL A 200 -7.28 2.38 17.40
C VAL A 200 -8.74 2.65 17.81
N ARG A 201 -9.49 3.36 16.97
CA ARG A 201 -10.91 3.63 17.23
C ARG A 201 -11.76 2.36 17.21
N VAL A 202 -11.47 1.42 16.31
CA VAL A 202 -12.13 0.10 16.27
C VAL A 202 -11.75 -0.76 17.48
N ILE A 203 -10.46 -0.80 17.85
CA ILE A 203 -9.96 -1.49 19.05
C ILE A 203 -10.68 -0.99 20.30
N LYS A 204 -10.84 0.32 20.41
CA LYS A 204 -11.59 0.92 21.51
C LYS A 204 -13.05 0.47 21.54
N ASN A 205 -13.74 0.56 20.41
CA ASN A 205 -15.15 0.15 20.32
C ASN A 205 -15.37 -1.33 20.68
N ARG A 206 -14.35 -2.17 20.52
CA ARG A 206 -14.35 -3.58 20.96
C ARG A 206 -13.91 -3.79 22.41
N GLY A 207 -13.60 -2.73 23.16
CA GLY A 207 -13.16 -2.82 24.56
C GLY A 207 -11.76 -3.40 24.74
N MET A 208 -10.91 -3.35 23.71
CA MET A 208 -9.61 -4.03 23.69
C MET A 208 -8.42 -3.11 23.99
N LEU A 209 -8.66 -1.82 24.25
CA LEU A 209 -7.61 -0.80 24.45
C LEU A 209 -6.64 -1.13 25.59
N GLY A 210 -7.09 -1.86 26.62
CA GLY A 210 -6.24 -2.32 27.74
C GLY A 210 -5.59 -3.69 27.54
N ARG A 211 -5.90 -4.41 26.45
CA ARG A 211 -5.35 -5.74 26.15
C ARG A 211 -4.24 -5.72 25.11
N VAL A 212 -4.13 -4.64 24.35
CA VAL A 212 -3.19 -4.51 23.23
C VAL A 212 -2.25 -3.33 23.50
N GLY A 213 -0.95 -3.56 23.34
CA GLY A 213 0.07 -2.53 23.50
C GLY A 213 0.15 -1.58 22.29
N PRO A 214 0.58 -0.31 22.48
CA PRO A 214 0.80 0.63 21.37
C PRO A 214 1.77 0.10 20.29
N LYS A 215 2.90 -0.51 20.69
CA LYS A 215 3.87 -1.15 19.76
C LYS A 215 3.20 -2.25 18.93
N GLN A 216 2.40 -3.10 19.58
CA GLN A 216 1.66 -4.17 18.89
C GLN A 216 0.69 -3.62 17.84
N VAL A 217 -0.05 -2.54 18.15
CA VAL A 217 -0.95 -1.92 17.15
C VAL A 217 -0.15 -1.34 15.98
N ALA A 218 0.94 -0.63 16.26
CA ALA A 218 1.80 -0.04 15.25
C ALA A 218 2.41 -1.11 14.32
N SER A 219 3.09 -2.11 14.88
CA SER A 219 3.71 -3.20 14.12
C SER A 219 2.68 -3.98 13.30
N TRP A 220 1.50 -4.26 13.88
CA TRP A 220 0.45 -4.99 13.18
C TRP A 220 -0.08 -4.23 11.95
N VAL A 221 -0.37 -2.94 12.11
CA VAL A 221 -0.87 -2.13 10.99
C VAL A 221 0.19 -1.96 9.90
N VAL A 222 1.46 -1.82 10.28
CA VAL A 222 2.60 -1.78 9.36
C VAL A 222 2.72 -3.11 8.59
N LEU A 223 2.70 -4.25 9.29
CA LEU A 223 2.77 -5.58 8.67
C LEU A 223 1.66 -5.79 7.63
N VAL A 224 0.41 -5.50 8.01
CA VAL A 224 -0.75 -5.67 7.12
C VAL A 224 -0.74 -4.66 5.96
N GLY A 225 -0.26 -3.44 6.19
CA GLY A 225 -0.28 -2.37 5.20
C GLY A 225 0.79 -2.50 4.12
N GLN A 226 2.00 -2.92 4.50
CA GLN A 226 3.15 -2.98 3.58
C GLN A 226 3.37 -4.37 2.98
N TRP A 227 2.89 -5.42 3.62
CA TRP A 227 3.03 -6.79 3.11
C TRP A 227 1.68 -7.53 3.03
N PRO A 228 0.69 -6.99 2.29
CA PRO A 228 -0.64 -7.58 2.18
C PRO A 228 -0.62 -9.00 1.60
N TRP A 229 0.33 -9.32 0.72
CA TRP A 229 0.45 -10.65 0.12
C TRP A 229 0.96 -11.68 1.13
N ARG A 230 2.10 -11.43 1.78
CA ARG A 230 2.66 -12.32 2.82
C ARG A 230 1.71 -12.46 4.01
N MET A 231 1.11 -11.35 4.47
CA MET A 231 0.10 -11.44 5.53
C MET A 231 -1.15 -12.18 5.10
N GLY A 232 -1.58 -12.06 3.83
CA GLY A 232 -2.68 -12.85 3.29
C GLY A 232 -2.46 -14.35 3.46
N TRP A 233 -1.25 -14.80 3.17
CA TRP A 233 -0.80 -16.18 3.29
C TRP A 233 -0.73 -16.67 4.75
N VAL A 234 -0.12 -15.88 5.64
CA VAL A 234 -0.08 -16.20 7.09
C VAL A 234 -1.50 -16.28 7.66
N VAL A 235 -2.37 -15.32 7.32
CA VAL A 235 -3.75 -15.28 7.81
C VAL A 235 -4.54 -16.49 7.32
N GLN A 236 -4.44 -16.81 6.03
CA GLN A 236 -5.13 -17.95 5.44
C GLN A 236 -4.71 -19.27 6.10
N PHE A 237 -3.41 -19.48 6.31
CA PHE A 237 -2.91 -20.70 6.94
C PHE A 237 -3.41 -20.86 8.38
N VAL A 238 -3.42 -19.79 9.16
CA VAL A 238 -3.92 -19.80 10.54
C VAL A 238 -5.42 -20.08 10.59
N GLU A 239 -6.21 -19.43 9.72
CA GLU A 239 -7.66 -19.66 9.65
C GLU A 239 -7.98 -21.11 9.24
N ASP A 240 -7.29 -21.66 8.24
CA ASP A 240 -7.47 -23.05 7.79
C ASP A 240 -7.14 -24.03 8.93
N GLY A 241 -6.09 -23.75 9.72
CA GLY A 241 -5.73 -24.53 10.90
C GLY A 241 -6.82 -24.54 11.97
N GLU A 242 -7.38 -23.37 12.31
CA GLU A 242 -8.49 -23.26 13.25
C GLU A 242 -9.75 -24.00 12.74
N GLN A 243 -10.06 -23.87 11.45
CA GLN A 243 -11.22 -24.52 10.84
C GLN A 243 -11.07 -26.04 10.82
N LYS A 244 -9.91 -26.58 10.40
CA LYS A 244 -9.62 -28.02 10.44
C LYS A 244 -9.69 -28.58 11.86
N SER A 245 -9.21 -27.84 12.86
CA SER A 245 -9.35 -28.24 14.25
C SER A 245 -10.82 -28.27 14.72
N LYS A 246 -11.64 -27.28 14.33
CA LYS A 246 -13.07 -27.25 14.63
C LYS A 246 -13.82 -28.42 13.98
N ILE A 247 -13.50 -28.74 12.72
CA ILE A 247 -14.07 -29.88 11.99
C ILE A 247 -13.71 -31.19 12.70
N ARG A 248 -12.43 -31.41 13.01
CA ARG A 248 -11.97 -32.60 13.74
C ARG A 248 -12.66 -32.76 15.10
N ASN A 249 -12.81 -31.67 15.84
CA ASN A 249 -13.49 -31.70 17.14
C ASN A 249 -14.97 -32.05 17.00
N ARG A 250 -15.66 -31.52 15.98
CA ARG A 250 -17.06 -31.90 15.68
C ARG A 250 -17.18 -33.37 15.27
N ALA A 251 -16.28 -33.86 14.41
CA ALA A 251 -16.25 -35.26 14.00
C ALA A 251 -16.03 -36.22 15.18
N ARG A 252 -15.17 -35.85 16.14
CA ARG A 252 -14.99 -36.60 17.39
C ARG A 252 -16.25 -36.60 18.26
N LEU A 253 -16.96 -35.47 18.32
CA LEU A 253 -18.20 -35.36 19.09
C LEU A 253 -19.32 -36.22 18.49
N SER A 254 -19.44 -36.27 17.15
CA SER A 254 -20.42 -37.13 16.48
C SER A 254 -20.14 -38.61 16.70
N THR A 255 -18.88 -39.06 16.67
CA THR A 255 -18.52 -40.47 16.94
C THR A 255 -18.76 -40.91 18.40
N ILE A 256 -18.86 -39.97 19.34
CA ILE A 256 -19.20 -40.29 20.75
C ILE A 256 -20.72 -40.42 20.94
N THR A 257 -21.52 -39.79 20.06
CA THR A 257 -22.99 -39.78 20.17
C THR A 257 -23.63 -41.00 19.50
N GLU A 258 -22.95 -41.58 18.52
CA GLU A 258 -23.30 -42.86 17.88
C GLU A 258 -22.39 -43.96 18.45
N GLY A 259 -22.82 -44.60 19.53
CA GLY A 259 -21.98 -45.55 20.26
C GLY A 259 -21.48 -46.74 19.43
N THR A 260 -20.16 -46.86 19.27
CA THR A 260 -19.43 -48.14 19.44
C THR A 260 -17.94 -47.84 19.69
N PRO A 261 -17.29 -48.37 20.75
CA PRO A 261 -15.86 -48.23 20.95
C PRO A 261 -15.13 -49.36 20.21
N GLN A 262 -14.53 -49.07 19.06
CA GLN A 262 -13.50 -49.95 18.50
C GLN A 262 -12.43 -49.17 17.71
N ALA A 263 -11.22 -49.66 17.89
CA ALA A 263 -9.94 -49.00 17.68
C ALA A 263 -9.64 -48.60 16.24
N ALA A 264 -8.92 -47.49 16.09
CA ALA A 264 -7.90 -47.31 15.06
C ALA A 264 -6.86 -46.30 15.56
N GLU A 265 -5.91 -46.80 16.36
CA GLU A 265 -4.57 -46.26 16.31
C GLU A 265 -4.02 -46.56 14.91
N THR A 266 -3.88 -45.53 14.09
CA THR A 266 -3.01 -45.60 12.93
C THR A 266 -2.31 -44.26 12.84
N GLY A 267 -1.02 -44.29 13.18
CA GLY A 267 -0.12 -43.17 13.11
C GLY A 267 -0.01 -42.67 11.67
N GLY A 268 -0.74 -41.61 11.37
CA GLY A 268 -0.24 -40.58 10.47
C GLY A 268 0.31 -39.48 11.36
N GLN A 269 1.59 -39.13 11.21
CA GLN A 269 2.18 -37.93 11.80
C GLN A 269 1.39 -36.70 11.34
N ALA A 270 0.32 -36.37 12.06
CA ALA A 270 -0.38 -35.11 11.89
C ALA A 270 0.56 -34.04 12.42
N ARG A 271 1.15 -33.25 11.50
CA ARG A 271 1.90 -32.01 11.82
C ARG A 271 1.25 -31.35 13.03
N GLU A 272 2.03 -31.20 14.10
CA GLU A 272 1.58 -30.72 15.41
C GLU A 272 0.58 -29.58 15.24
N GLY A 273 -0.61 -29.75 15.83
CA GLY A 273 -1.72 -28.84 15.63
C GLY A 273 -1.33 -27.41 16.00
N LEU A 274 -1.57 -26.49 15.08
CA LEU A 274 -1.42 -25.05 15.26
C LEU A 274 -1.92 -24.63 16.66
N SER A 275 -1.02 -24.20 17.53
CA SER A 275 -1.36 -23.75 18.88
C SER A 275 -1.57 -22.24 18.90
N ARG A 276 -2.48 -21.76 19.75
CA ARG A 276 -2.72 -20.31 19.93
C ARG A 276 -1.49 -19.56 20.45
N LYS A 277 -0.53 -20.28 21.05
CA LYS A 277 0.74 -19.73 21.54
C LYS A 277 1.87 -19.75 20.51
N THR A 278 1.68 -20.41 19.37
CA THR A 278 2.69 -20.47 18.31
C THR A 278 2.98 -19.06 17.81
N LYS A 279 4.26 -18.74 17.61
CA LYS A 279 4.69 -17.44 17.12
C LYS A 279 4.42 -17.33 15.62
N LEU A 280 4.05 -16.14 15.13
CA LEU A 280 3.74 -15.95 13.72
C LEU A 280 4.96 -16.13 12.80
N HIS A 281 6.19 -15.88 13.28
CA HIS A 281 7.40 -16.11 12.49
C HIS A 281 7.61 -17.60 12.15
N GLU A 282 7.32 -18.52 13.08
CA GLU A 282 7.35 -19.97 12.83
C GLU A 282 6.31 -20.37 11.78
N VAL A 283 5.09 -19.80 11.90
CA VAL A 283 4.01 -20.01 10.93
C VAL A 283 4.45 -19.52 9.55
N TYR A 284 5.07 -18.34 9.47
CA TYR A 284 5.59 -17.81 8.22
C TYR A 284 6.69 -18.70 7.63
N GLY A 285 7.55 -19.31 8.45
CA GLY A 285 8.53 -20.30 7.98
C GLY A 285 7.87 -21.47 7.24
N TRP A 286 6.78 -22.02 7.77
CA TRP A 286 6.03 -23.10 7.09
C TRP A 286 5.33 -22.63 5.82
N VAL A 287 4.78 -21.42 5.86
CA VAL A 287 4.06 -20.82 4.74
C VAL A 287 5.01 -20.37 3.63
N ARG A 288 6.25 -19.99 3.94
CA ARG A 288 7.27 -19.57 2.97
C ARG A 288 7.56 -20.67 1.95
N GLU A 289 7.71 -21.90 2.41
CA GLU A 289 7.95 -23.05 1.53
C GLU A 289 6.74 -23.31 0.62
N GLU A 290 5.52 -23.13 1.12
CA GLU A 290 4.29 -23.27 0.36
C GLU A 290 4.12 -22.17 -0.68
N MET A 291 4.35 -20.92 -0.29
CA MET A 291 4.39 -19.79 -1.21
C MET A 291 5.42 -20.00 -2.31
N ALA A 292 6.63 -20.45 -1.99
CA ALA A 292 7.68 -20.69 -2.99
C ALA A 292 7.28 -21.75 -4.02
N ARG A 293 6.55 -22.80 -3.61
CA ARG A 293 6.01 -23.82 -4.53
C ARG A 293 4.92 -23.26 -5.45
N GLU A 294 4.04 -22.42 -4.93
CA GLU A 294 2.90 -21.88 -5.70
C GLU A 294 3.26 -20.65 -6.55
N ASN A 295 4.35 -19.94 -6.23
CA ASN A 295 4.80 -18.74 -6.96
C ASN A 295 5.25 -19.03 -8.41
N ASN A 296 5.36 -20.31 -8.79
CA ASN A 296 5.58 -20.74 -10.17
C ASN A 296 4.33 -20.67 -11.06
N ARG A 297 3.14 -20.41 -10.50
CA ARG A 297 1.91 -20.20 -11.29
C ARG A 297 1.94 -18.83 -11.95
N GLU A 298 1.64 -18.77 -13.25
CA GLU A 298 1.49 -17.52 -13.99
C GLU A 298 0.42 -16.62 -13.32
N GLY A 299 0.73 -15.32 -13.16
CA GLY A 299 -0.12 -14.34 -12.49
C GLY A 299 0.30 -13.98 -11.06
N TRP A 300 1.04 -14.84 -10.36
CA TRP A 300 1.39 -14.65 -8.95
C TRP A 300 2.53 -13.65 -8.72
N ARG A 301 3.38 -13.47 -9.74
CA ARG A 301 4.45 -12.46 -9.77
C ARG A 301 3.91 -11.03 -9.56
N SER A 302 2.69 -10.76 -10.02
CA SER A 302 2.03 -9.46 -9.83
C SER A 302 1.80 -9.17 -8.34
N PHE A 303 1.34 -10.17 -7.57
CA PHE A 303 1.07 -10.02 -6.14
C PHE A 303 2.33 -9.89 -5.29
N ASN A 304 3.41 -10.58 -5.65
CA ASN A 304 4.68 -10.41 -4.94
C ASN A 304 5.25 -8.99 -5.09
N SER A 305 4.87 -8.25 -6.15
CA SER A 305 5.27 -6.85 -6.34
C SER A 305 4.45 -5.83 -5.54
N LEU A 306 3.41 -6.28 -4.84
CA LEU A 306 2.59 -5.44 -3.94
C LEU A 306 3.22 -5.29 -2.55
N ASP A 307 4.10 -6.21 -2.19
CA ASP A 307 4.77 -6.23 -0.90
C ASP A 307 6.08 -5.43 -0.95
N GLY A 308 6.48 -4.89 0.19
CA GLY A 308 7.83 -4.35 0.39
C GLY A 308 8.89 -5.45 0.49
N ASP A 309 10.07 -5.08 0.99
CA ASP A 309 11.19 -5.99 1.16
C ASP A 309 10.80 -7.23 2.02
N PRO A 310 11.00 -8.46 1.53
CA PRO A 310 10.67 -9.69 2.26
C PRO A 310 11.47 -9.91 3.54
N GLU A 311 12.72 -9.41 3.60
CA GLU A 311 13.62 -9.58 4.75
C GLU A 311 13.18 -8.68 5.90
N LEU A 312 12.78 -7.46 5.57
CA LEU A 312 12.21 -6.52 6.56
C LEU A 312 10.89 -6.99 7.13
N PHE A 313 10.07 -7.70 6.34
CA PHE A 313 8.87 -8.36 6.84
C PHE A 313 9.20 -9.39 7.92
N GLU A 314 10.18 -10.26 7.65
CA GLU A 314 10.59 -11.31 8.60
C GLU A 314 11.18 -10.71 9.87
N LEU A 315 12.05 -9.69 9.73
CA LEU A 315 12.67 -9.03 10.86
C LEU A 315 11.62 -8.37 11.78
N LEU A 316 10.67 -7.62 11.20
CA LEU A 316 9.56 -7.02 11.97
C LEU A 316 8.67 -8.09 12.62
N LEU A 317 8.43 -9.22 11.95
CA LEU A 317 7.61 -10.31 12.48
C LEU A 317 8.30 -11.01 13.67
N ILE A 318 9.63 -11.09 13.66
CA ILE A 318 10.43 -11.61 14.77
C ILE A 318 10.43 -10.63 15.94
N GLU A 319 10.75 -9.36 15.70
CA GLU A 319 10.85 -8.32 16.74
C GLU A 319 9.51 -8.00 17.42
N SER A 320 8.41 -8.10 16.68
CA SER A 320 7.07 -7.88 17.21
C SER A 320 6.58 -9.05 18.08
N GLY A 321 7.17 -10.24 17.93
CA GLY A 321 6.89 -11.40 18.78
C GLY A 321 5.43 -11.88 18.76
N PHE A 322 4.67 -11.55 17.71
CA PHE A 322 3.23 -11.87 17.65
C PHE A 322 2.96 -13.37 17.75
N THR A 323 1.92 -13.71 18.51
CA THR A 323 1.36 -15.06 18.54
C THR A 323 0.13 -15.19 17.64
N VAL A 324 -0.25 -16.44 17.35
CA VAL A 324 -1.52 -16.75 16.67
C VAL A 324 -2.71 -16.12 17.42
N GLN A 325 -2.70 -16.12 18.76
CA GLN A 325 -3.77 -15.49 19.55
C GLN A 325 -3.83 -13.97 19.34
N ASP A 326 -2.69 -13.30 19.24
CA ASP A 326 -2.63 -11.85 19.03
C ASP A 326 -3.19 -11.49 17.65
N MET A 327 -2.82 -12.25 16.62
CA MET A 327 -3.42 -12.12 15.29
C MET A 327 -4.94 -12.28 15.35
N LEU A 328 -5.47 -13.31 16.01
CA LEU A 328 -6.92 -13.54 16.08
C LEU A 328 -7.65 -12.42 16.84
N ASN A 329 -6.97 -11.77 17.78
CA ASN A 329 -7.48 -10.62 18.50
C ASN A 329 -7.47 -9.33 17.63
N LEU A 330 -6.42 -9.13 16.83
CA LEU A 330 -6.20 -7.91 16.04
C LEU A 330 -6.87 -7.93 14.67
N LEU A 331 -6.98 -9.09 14.03
CA LEU A 331 -7.57 -9.24 12.69
C LEU A 331 -9.00 -8.67 12.61
N PRO A 332 -9.91 -8.92 13.57
CA PRO A 332 -11.25 -8.32 13.57
C PRO A 332 -11.26 -6.78 13.76
N CYS A 333 -10.15 -6.21 14.24
CA CYS A 333 -9.96 -4.78 14.41
C CYS A 333 -9.25 -4.12 13.22
N THR A 334 -8.76 -4.92 12.28
CA THR A 334 -7.94 -4.47 11.16
C THR A 334 -8.82 -4.01 10.02
N ILE A 335 -8.58 -2.80 9.53
CA ILE A 335 -9.39 -2.18 8.47
C ILE A 335 -8.71 -2.19 7.11
N ASN A 336 -7.38 -2.34 7.07
CA ASN A 336 -6.56 -2.27 5.85
C ASN A 336 -6.19 -3.64 5.27
N PHE A 337 -6.73 -4.73 5.84
CA PHE A 337 -6.46 -6.07 5.33
C PHE A 337 -7.25 -6.32 4.04
N ASN A 338 -6.54 -6.68 2.96
CA ASN A 338 -7.17 -6.96 1.67
C ASN A 338 -7.68 -8.40 1.60
N TYR A 339 -8.98 -8.57 1.86
CA TYR A 339 -9.62 -9.88 1.81
C TYR A 339 -9.68 -10.49 0.40
N CYS A 340 -9.63 -9.70 -0.67
CA CYS A 340 -9.62 -10.22 -2.03
C CYS A 340 -8.33 -11.00 -2.30
N ILE A 341 -7.19 -10.48 -1.86
CA ILE A 341 -5.91 -11.19 -1.96
C ILE A 341 -5.98 -12.52 -1.21
N LYS A 342 -6.52 -12.53 0.02
CA LYS A 342 -6.72 -13.75 0.78
C LYS A 342 -7.62 -14.76 0.05
N GLN A 343 -8.73 -14.32 -0.53
CA GLN A 343 -9.65 -15.18 -1.28
C GLN A 343 -8.97 -15.83 -2.49
N THR A 344 -8.11 -15.10 -3.21
CA THR A 344 -7.33 -15.67 -4.32
C THR A 344 -6.40 -16.78 -3.83
N ILE A 345 -5.74 -16.60 -2.68
CA ILE A 345 -4.91 -17.62 -2.05
C ILE A 345 -5.75 -18.82 -1.62
N ALA A 346 -6.90 -18.58 -0.97
CA ALA A 346 -7.81 -19.63 -0.54
C ALA A 346 -8.31 -20.47 -1.72
N ALA A 347 -8.66 -19.84 -2.84
CA ALA A 347 -9.07 -20.53 -4.06
C ALA A 347 -7.94 -21.41 -4.61
N ALA A 348 -6.70 -20.91 -4.64
CA ALA A 348 -5.55 -21.68 -5.13
C ALA A 348 -5.21 -22.88 -4.24
N ARG A 349 -5.34 -22.74 -2.92
CA ARG A 349 -5.18 -23.84 -1.95
C ARG A 349 -6.33 -24.84 -2.02
N GLY A 350 -7.56 -24.38 -2.23
CA GLY A 350 -8.74 -25.23 -2.42
C GLY A 350 -8.63 -26.11 -3.67
N LEU A 351 -8.15 -25.56 -4.78
CA LEU A 351 -7.87 -26.29 -6.02
C LEU A 351 -6.70 -27.27 -5.93
N SER A 352 -5.89 -27.20 -4.86
CA SER A 352 -4.78 -28.15 -4.63
C SER A 352 -5.18 -29.29 -3.68
N LEU A 353 -6.44 -29.29 -3.19
CA LEU A 353 -7.04 -30.32 -2.34
C LEU A 353 -8.06 -31.19 -3.09
N GLU A 354 -8.44 -30.81 -4.30
CA GLU A 354 -9.12 -31.65 -5.32
C GLU A 354 -8.07 -32.32 -6.22
#